data_AF-A0A1G2ZUT0-F1
#
_entry.id   AF-A0A1G2ZUT0-F1
#
_cell.length_a   1.000
_cell.length_b   1.000
_cell.length_c   1.000
_cell.angle_alpha   90.00
_cell.angle_beta   90.00
_cell.angle_gamma   90.00
#
_symmetry.space_group_name_H-M   'P 1'
#
loop_
_entity.id
_entity.type
_entity.pdbx_description
1 polymer ?
#
loop_
_entity_poly.entity_id
_entity_poly.type
_entity_poly.pdbx_seq_one_letter_code
_entity_poly.pdbx_strand_id
1 'polypeptide(L)'
;MDITTKLRTIQDEILEYARKQGLDPFQTVFEIIYFDEVNEVASYGGLPTRYPHWRYGMEYESLQKGYTYGLQKIYELVINNDPCYAYLMKSNSLVDQKMVIAHVYGHSDFFKNNLWFSQTNRKMMDAMANHATRIRRYIERFGEETVERFLDSALSIEYLIDYHSVYSPNRKRKEYHFADGEDPNHAEQYHRLKSKEYMDRFINPPDYIKEQVKRAEEEARKKRKFPERPERDILHFLIEESAIENWQRDILAIVREESYYFAPQALTKIMNEGWASFWHSRMMTGKCLNPSEIVDYADHHSGTMGTRPGSINPYKLGIEIFRDIEERWNRGRFGPEYEECDNSAKKASWDMSLGQGFDKIFQVRKIYNDITFIDDFMTKEFCERHKLFVY
;
A
#
# COMPACT_ATOMS: atom_id res chain seq x y z
N MET A 1 -10.07 -25.92 -0.76
CA MET A 1 -9.57 -26.36 0.56
C MET A 1 -10.44 -25.65 1.57
N ASP A 2 -11.31 -26.39 2.27
CA ASP A 2 -12.37 -25.76 3.07
C ASP A 2 -11.81 -25.34 4.44
N ILE A 3 -11.99 -24.08 4.82
CA ILE A 3 -11.84 -23.64 6.22
C ILE A 3 -12.65 -24.62 7.08
N THR A 4 -12.03 -25.26 8.06
CA THR A 4 -12.76 -26.16 8.96
C THR A 4 -13.99 -25.44 9.53
N THR A 5 -15.14 -26.09 9.60
CA THR A 5 -16.41 -25.48 10.06
C THR A 5 -16.24 -24.67 11.36
N LYS A 6 -15.36 -25.14 12.25
CA LYS A 6 -14.96 -24.46 13.48
C LYS A 6 -14.33 -23.07 13.27
N LEU A 7 -13.43 -22.93 12.31
CA LEU A 7 -12.78 -21.65 12.00
C LEU A 7 -13.77 -20.66 11.37
N ARG A 8 -14.73 -21.12 10.55
CA ARG A 8 -15.82 -20.27 10.04
C ARG A 8 -16.66 -19.70 11.19
N THR A 9 -17.04 -20.53 12.15
CA THR A 9 -17.78 -20.06 13.34
C THR A 9 -16.97 -19.01 14.13
N ILE A 10 -15.68 -19.25 14.35
CA ILE A 10 -14.80 -18.28 15.02
C ILE A 10 -14.72 -16.97 14.22
N GLN A 11 -14.59 -17.06 12.90
CA GLN A 11 -14.58 -15.90 12.02
C GLN A 11 -15.85 -15.06 12.17
N ASP A 12 -17.01 -15.71 12.14
CA ASP A 12 -18.32 -15.04 12.29
C ASP A 12 -18.47 -14.38 13.67
N GLU A 13 -18.05 -15.07 14.74
CA GLU A 13 -18.08 -14.53 16.11
C GLU A 13 -17.19 -13.29 16.28
N ILE A 14 -15.97 -13.34 15.75
CA ILE A 14 -15.03 -12.21 15.80
C ILE A 14 -15.57 -11.06 14.95
N LEU A 15 -16.09 -11.33 13.75
CA LEU A 15 -16.67 -10.31 12.88
C LEU A 15 -17.87 -9.63 13.51
N GLU A 16 -18.78 -10.40 14.12
CA GLU A 16 -19.93 -9.85 14.83
C GLU A 16 -19.48 -8.93 15.98
N TYR A 17 -18.47 -9.35 16.75
CA TYR A 17 -17.93 -8.54 17.82
C TYR A 17 -17.24 -7.27 17.29
N ALA A 18 -16.44 -7.37 16.22
CA ALA A 18 -15.79 -6.24 15.56
C ALA A 18 -16.84 -5.18 15.15
N ARG A 19 -17.92 -5.61 14.48
CA ARG A 19 -19.01 -4.72 14.06
C ARG A 19 -19.74 -4.07 15.24
N LYS A 20 -19.95 -4.81 16.35
CA LYS A 20 -20.54 -4.24 17.57
C LYS A 20 -19.67 -3.14 18.20
N GLN A 21 -18.36 -3.17 17.98
CA GLN A 21 -17.43 -2.13 18.44
C GLN A 21 -17.31 -0.94 17.47
N GLY A 22 -18.05 -0.95 16.35
CA GLY A 22 -18.04 0.12 15.36
C GLY A 22 -17.04 -0.05 14.22
N LEU A 23 -16.36 -1.21 14.12
CA LEU A 23 -15.52 -1.54 12.97
C LEU A 23 -16.38 -1.86 11.74
N ASP A 24 -15.91 -1.42 10.57
CA ASP A 24 -16.51 -1.71 9.27
C ASP A 24 -15.45 -2.29 8.33
N PRO A 25 -15.07 -3.57 8.48
CA PRO A 25 -14.17 -4.25 7.56
C PRO A 25 -14.87 -4.61 6.24
N PHE A 26 -14.08 -4.80 5.18
CA PHE A 26 -14.57 -5.41 3.94
C PHE A 26 -15.05 -6.85 4.19
N GLN A 27 -15.85 -7.37 3.25
CA GLN A 27 -16.03 -8.82 3.18
C GLN A 27 -14.64 -9.47 3.08
N THR A 28 -14.33 -10.35 4.02
CA THR A 28 -12.98 -10.92 4.16
C THR A 28 -13.03 -12.41 3.88
N VAL A 29 -12.23 -12.87 2.92
CA VAL A 29 -12.03 -14.26 2.56
C VAL A 29 -10.72 -14.72 3.17
N PHE A 30 -10.78 -15.73 4.04
CA PHE A 30 -9.59 -16.34 4.62
C PHE A 30 -9.21 -17.59 3.83
N GLU A 31 -7.96 -17.67 3.40
CA GLU A 31 -7.41 -18.85 2.72
C GLU A 31 -6.39 -19.51 3.64
N ILE A 32 -6.54 -20.81 3.89
CA ILE A 32 -5.58 -21.56 4.70
C ILE A 32 -4.49 -22.08 3.78
N ILE A 33 -3.25 -21.67 4.04
CA ILE A 33 -2.09 -22.01 3.23
C ILE A 33 -0.95 -22.60 4.06
N TYR A 34 -0.12 -23.39 3.41
CA TYR A 34 1.10 -23.95 3.99
C TYR A 34 2.21 -22.91 4.03
N PHE A 35 3.28 -23.24 4.76
CA PHE A 35 4.38 -22.31 5.03
C PHE A 35 5.14 -21.89 3.75
N ASP A 36 5.40 -22.84 2.85
CA ASP A 36 5.97 -22.60 1.53
C ASP A 36 5.10 -21.65 0.71
N GLU A 37 3.79 -21.93 0.64
CA GLU A 37 2.82 -21.09 -0.07
C GLU A 37 2.77 -19.65 0.50
N VAL A 38 2.90 -19.46 1.82
CA VAL A 38 2.94 -18.11 2.43
C VAL A 38 4.14 -17.33 1.89
N ASN A 39 5.32 -17.94 1.81
CA ASN A 39 6.51 -17.26 1.30
C ASN A 39 6.39 -16.95 -0.19
N GLU A 40 5.78 -17.85 -0.98
CA GLU A 40 5.53 -17.61 -2.40
C GLU A 40 4.64 -16.37 -2.59
N VAL A 41 3.49 -16.33 -1.92
CA VAL A 41 2.55 -15.21 -2.02
C VAL A 41 3.14 -13.92 -1.45
N ALA A 42 3.88 -14.00 -0.34
CA ALA A 42 4.56 -12.85 0.27
C ALA A 42 5.67 -12.29 -0.64
N SER A 43 6.41 -13.13 -1.35
CA SER A 43 7.44 -12.71 -2.31
C SER A 43 6.85 -11.86 -3.44
N TYR A 44 5.59 -12.09 -3.78
CA TYR A 44 4.80 -11.32 -4.75
C TYR A 44 4.07 -10.13 -4.13
N GLY A 45 4.40 -9.74 -2.90
CA GLY A 45 3.77 -8.61 -2.21
C GLY A 45 2.34 -8.89 -1.78
N GLY A 46 1.99 -10.16 -1.54
CA GLY A 46 0.65 -10.56 -1.15
C GLY A 46 -0.22 -11.05 -2.30
N LEU A 47 0.16 -10.84 -3.55
CA LEU A 47 -0.69 -11.14 -4.70
C LEU A 47 -0.36 -12.51 -5.31
N PRO A 48 -1.37 -13.29 -5.75
CA PRO A 48 -1.12 -14.65 -6.26
C PRO A 48 -0.47 -14.67 -7.64
N THR A 49 -0.45 -13.57 -8.38
CA THR A 49 0.10 -13.51 -9.74
C THR A 49 0.79 -12.18 -10.00
N ARG A 50 2.02 -12.25 -10.47
CA ARG A 50 2.86 -11.13 -10.89
C ARG A 50 3.54 -11.47 -12.23
N TYR A 51 4.09 -10.46 -12.89
CA TYR A 51 4.97 -10.69 -14.04
C TYR A 51 6.22 -11.48 -13.63
N PRO A 52 6.85 -12.25 -14.54
CA PRO A 52 8.11 -12.92 -14.23
C PRO A 52 9.22 -11.90 -13.99
N HIS A 53 9.95 -12.05 -12.88
CA HIS A 53 11.13 -11.24 -12.56
C HIS A 53 11.97 -11.92 -11.48
N TRP A 54 13.30 -11.94 -11.64
CA TRP A 54 14.23 -12.60 -10.71
C TRP A 54 14.14 -12.08 -9.26
N ARG A 55 13.81 -10.79 -9.05
CA ARG A 55 13.63 -10.17 -7.72
C ARG A 55 12.67 -10.96 -6.82
N TYR A 56 11.59 -11.50 -7.37
CA TYR A 56 10.63 -12.27 -6.57
C TYR A 56 11.23 -13.60 -6.08
N GLY A 57 12.05 -14.25 -6.91
CA GLY A 57 12.79 -15.44 -6.51
C GLY A 57 13.81 -15.14 -5.42
N MET A 58 14.50 -13.99 -5.49
CA MET A 58 15.38 -13.56 -4.39
C MET A 58 14.62 -13.27 -3.10
N GLU A 59 13.47 -12.60 -3.20
CA GLU A 59 12.63 -12.31 -2.03
C GLU A 59 12.13 -13.61 -1.39
N TYR A 60 11.68 -14.56 -2.20
CA TYR A 60 11.28 -15.89 -1.74
C TYR A 60 12.42 -16.60 -0.98
N GLU A 61 13.62 -16.64 -1.55
CA GLU A 61 14.81 -17.23 -0.92
C GLU A 61 15.16 -16.55 0.41
N SER A 62 15.03 -15.22 0.48
CA SER A 62 15.23 -14.43 1.70
C SER A 62 14.19 -14.79 2.77
N LEU A 63 12.91 -14.82 2.40
CA LEU A 63 11.80 -15.15 3.30
C LEU A 63 11.92 -16.59 3.83
N GLN A 64 12.16 -17.55 2.95
CA GLN A 64 12.29 -18.96 3.30
C GLN A 64 13.46 -19.21 4.27
N LYS A 65 14.64 -18.61 4.01
CA LYS A 65 15.79 -18.71 4.91
C LYS A 65 15.52 -18.05 6.25
N GLY A 66 14.95 -16.84 6.24
CA GLY A 66 14.62 -16.12 7.45
C GLY A 66 13.71 -16.93 8.38
N TYR A 67 12.72 -17.63 7.84
CA TYR A 67 11.88 -18.52 8.64
C TYR A 67 12.61 -19.79 9.09
N THR A 68 13.36 -20.43 8.20
CA THR A 68 14.10 -21.68 8.52
C THR A 68 15.06 -21.47 9.69
N TYR A 69 15.66 -20.28 9.80
CA TYR A 69 16.54 -19.90 10.91
C TYR A 69 15.81 -19.23 12.09
N GLY A 70 14.47 -19.16 12.06
CA GLY A 70 13.66 -18.56 13.14
C GLY A 70 13.86 -17.04 13.30
N LEU A 71 14.33 -16.36 12.25
CA LEU A 71 14.59 -14.91 12.25
C LEU A 71 13.31 -14.10 12.01
N GLN A 72 12.36 -14.65 11.26
CA GLN A 72 11.09 -14.00 10.94
C GLN A 72 9.96 -15.03 10.76
N LYS A 73 8.75 -14.66 11.16
CA LYS A 73 7.54 -15.44 10.95
C LYS A 73 6.43 -14.52 10.44
N ILE A 74 5.89 -14.86 9.27
CA ILE A 74 4.70 -14.20 8.72
C ILE A 74 3.49 -14.86 9.36
N TYR A 75 2.79 -14.13 10.22
CA TYR A 75 1.57 -14.65 10.87
C TYR A 75 0.33 -14.48 9.99
N GLU A 76 0.33 -13.42 9.20
CA GLU A 76 -0.77 -13.01 8.33
C GLU A 76 -0.20 -12.40 7.06
N LEU A 77 -1.01 -12.43 6.01
CA LEU A 77 -0.81 -11.62 4.83
C LEU A 77 -2.17 -11.15 4.34
N VAL A 78 -2.47 -9.85 4.48
CA VAL A 78 -3.75 -9.26 4.05
C VAL A 78 -3.59 -8.42 2.78
N ILE A 79 -4.48 -8.65 1.81
CA ILE A 79 -4.59 -7.86 0.58
C ILE A 79 -5.77 -6.90 0.69
N ASN A 80 -5.48 -5.62 0.45
CA ASN A 80 -6.46 -4.56 0.28
C ASN A 80 -7.22 -4.68 -1.07
N ASN A 81 -8.16 -5.62 -1.12
CA ASN A 81 -9.05 -5.83 -2.26
C ASN A 81 -10.52 -5.81 -1.76
N ASP A 82 -11.50 -5.75 -2.66
CA ASP A 82 -12.92 -5.92 -2.31
C ASP A 82 -13.53 -7.07 -3.13
N PRO A 83 -13.68 -8.29 -2.55
CA PRO A 83 -13.46 -8.63 -1.13
C PRO A 83 -11.97 -8.63 -0.74
N CYS A 84 -11.73 -8.43 0.55
CA CYS A 84 -10.41 -8.48 1.18
C CYS A 84 -9.98 -9.95 1.29
N TYR A 85 -8.73 -10.26 0.92
CA TYR A 85 -8.19 -11.61 1.03
C TYR A 85 -7.13 -11.65 2.11
N ALA A 86 -7.16 -12.69 2.94
CA ALA A 86 -6.20 -12.88 4.00
C ALA A 86 -5.73 -14.34 4.03
N TYR A 87 -4.43 -14.53 4.18
CA TYR A 87 -3.84 -15.86 4.23
C TYR A 87 -3.51 -16.26 5.67
N LEU A 88 -4.01 -17.42 6.07
CA LEU A 88 -3.82 -18.02 7.38
C LEU A 88 -2.86 -19.20 7.28
N MET A 89 -1.76 -19.16 8.03
CA MET A 89 -0.82 -20.27 8.07
C MET A 89 -1.46 -21.49 8.76
N LYS A 90 -1.47 -22.64 8.08
CA LYS A 90 -2.11 -23.86 8.57
C LYS A 90 -1.53 -24.39 9.90
N SER A 91 -0.24 -24.16 10.15
CA SER A 91 0.47 -24.65 11.34
C SER A 91 0.20 -23.81 12.60
N ASN A 92 -0.51 -22.68 12.48
CA ASN A 92 -0.84 -21.85 13.64
C ASN A 92 -1.80 -22.57 14.60
N SER A 93 -1.59 -22.38 15.91
CA SER A 93 -2.48 -22.89 16.95
C SER A 93 -3.88 -22.25 16.82
N LEU A 94 -4.91 -22.82 17.46
CA LEU A 94 -6.24 -22.24 17.40
C LEU A 94 -6.29 -20.81 17.99
N VAL A 95 -5.51 -20.55 19.05
CA VAL A 95 -5.40 -19.23 19.67
C VAL A 95 -4.76 -18.23 18.71
N ASP A 96 -3.73 -18.67 17.98
CA ASP A 96 -3.10 -17.86 16.93
C ASP A 96 -4.07 -17.55 15.79
N GLN A 97 -4.84 -18.55 15.34
CA GLN A 97 -5.84 -18.33 14.30
C GLN A 97 -6.86 -17.26 14.75
N LYS A 98 -7.35 -17.33 15.99
CA LYS A 98 -8.24 -16.29 16.55
C LYS A 98 -7.58 -14.91 16.56
N MET A 99 -6.34 -14.83 17.03
CA MET A 99 -5.60 -13.56 17.09
C MET A 99 -5.40 -12.97 15.70
N VAL A 100 -4.98 -13.78 14.73
CA VAL A 100 -4.74 -13.36 13.35
C VAL A 100 -6.03 -12.92 12.68
N ILE A 101 -7.13 -13.68 12.82
CA ILE A 101 -8.44 -13.28 12.28
C ILE A 101 -8.88 -11.93 12.84
N ALA A 102 -8.75 -11.73 14.16
CA ALA A 102 -9.05 -10.44 14.79
C ALA A 102 -8.14 -9.31 14.27
N HIS A 103 -6.86 -9.59 14.06
CA HIS A 103 -5.91 -8.63 13.50
C HIS A 103 -6.25 -8.23 12.06
N VAL A 104 -6.55 -9.23 11.21
CA VAL A 104 -6.97 -9.04 9.82
C VAL A 104 -8.22 -8.17 9.73
N TYR A 105 -9.20 -8.35 10.63
CA TYR A 105 -10.37 -7.47 10.65
C TYR A 105 -10.02 -6.02 10.99
N GLY A 106 -9.02 -5.80 11.84
CA GLY A 106 -8.47 -4.46 12.08
C GLY A 106 -7.85 -3.86 10.81
N HIS A 107 -7.02 -4.62 10.08
CA HIS A 107 -6.45 -4.17 8.80
C HIS A 107 -7.52 -3.90 7.74
N SER A 108 -8.46 -4.83 7.57
CA SER A 108 -9.55 -4.72 6.59
C SER A 108 -10.41 -3.48 6.85
N ASP A 109 -10.70 -3.18 8.12
CA ASP A 109 -11.36 -1.94 8.53
C ASP A 109 -10.50 -0.70 8.24
N PHE A 110 -9.19 -0.74 8.51
CA PHE A 110 -8.27 0.36 8.20
C PHE A 110 -8.23 0.66 6.70
N PHE A 111 -8.07 -0.37 5.85
CA PHE A 111 -8.04 -0.26 4.39
C PHE A 111 -9.32 0.34 3.81
N LYS A 112 -10.47 0.05 4.42
CA LYS A 112 -11.77 0.59 3.97
C LYS A 112 -11.94 2.05 4.36
N ASN A 113 -11.47 2.43 5.54
CA ASN A 113 -11.87 3.68 6.19
C ASN A 113 -10.78 4.77 6.24
N ASN A 114 -9.53 4.46 5.91
CA ASN A 114 -8.44 5.44 5.86
C ASN A 114 -8.39 6.15 4.49
N LEU A 115 -8.22 7.48 4.52
CA LEU A 115 -8.17 8.34 3.34
C LEU A 115 -7.08 7.94 2.35
N TRP A 116 -5.92 7.48 2.83
CA TRP A 116 -4.78 7.11 1.98
C TRP A 116 -5.02 5.82 1.20
N PHE A 117 -5.96 4.99 1.65
CA PHE A 117 -6.39 3.82 0.89
C PHE A 117 -7.52 4.14 -0.09
N SER A 118 -8.16 5.32 -0.02
CA SER A 118 -9.34 5.65 -0.83
C SER A 118 -9.13 5.58 -2.34
N GLN A 119 -7.90 5.88 -2.81
CA GLN A 119 -7.55 5.89 -4.23
C GLN A 119 -6.92 4.57 -4.72
N THR A 120 -6.80 3.56 -3.84
CA THR A 120 -6.25 2.25 -4.21
C THR A 120 -7.21 1.48 -5.11
N ASN A 121 -6.66 0.73 -6.07
CA ASN A 121 -7.45 -0.15 -6.92
C ASN A 121 -7.94 -1.35 -6.10
N ARG A 122 -9.25 -1.45 -5.89
CA ARG A 122 -9.89 -2.54 -5.12
C ARG A 122 -10.02 -3.86 -5.87
N LYS A 123 -9.52 -3.91 -7.11
CA LYS A 123 -9.42 -5.10 -7.97
C LYS A 123 -7.99 -5.31 -8.46
N MET A 124 -7.01 -5.05 -7.58
CA MET A 124 -5.60 -5.09 -7.97
C MET A 124 -5.17 -6.50 -8.40
N MET A 125 -5.83 -7.55 -7.91
CA MET A 125 -5.58 -8.93 -8.38
C MET A 125 -5.74 -9.06 -9.90
N ASP A 126 -6.82 -8.52 -10.45
CA ASP A 126 -7.10 -8.55 -11.89
C ASP A 126 -6.10 -7.69 -12.66
N ALA A 127 -5.77 -6.50 -12.13
CA ALA A 127 -4.80 -5.60 -12.73
C ALA A 127 -3.40 -6.24 -12.82
N MET A 128 -2.95 -6.90 -11.74
CA MET A 128 -1.65 -7.57 -11.68
C MET A 128 -1.56 -8.77 -12.64
N ALA A 129 -2.65 -9.54 -12.79
CA ALA A 129 -2.73 -10.60 -13.79
C ALA A 129 -2.66 -10.04 -15.22
N ASN A 130 -3.29 -8.89 -15.47
CA ASN A 130 -3.19 -8.18 -16.75
C ASN A 130 -1.76 -7.66 -17.00
N HIS A 131 -1.11 -7.07 -15.99
CA HIS A 131 0.30 -6.64 -16.07
C HIS A 131 1.22 -7.81 -16.41
N ALA A 132 1.04 -8.95 -15.73
CA ALA A 132 1.78 -10.18 -15.98
C ALA A 132 1.63 -10.66 -17.43
N THR A 133 0.40 -10.62 -17.96
CA THR A 133 0.12 -11.01 -19.34
C THR A 133 0.80 -10.07 -20.35
N ARG A 134 0.76 -8.76 -20.11
CA ARG A 134 1.40 -7.76 -20.98
C ARG A 134 2.91 -7.90 -21.01
N ILE A 135 3.54 -8.04 -19.84
CA ILE A 135 4.99 -8.23 -19.75
C ILE A 135 5.43 -9.54 -20.43
N ARG A 136 4.66 -10.63 -20.27
CA ARG A 136 4.93 -11.89 -21.00
C ARG A 136 4.88 -11.72 -22.52
N ARG A 137 3.90 -10.97 -23.05
CA ARG A 137 3.85 -10.66 -24.49
C ARG A 137 5.07 -9.88 -24.96
N TYR A 138 5.57 -8.95 -24.15
CA TYR A 138 6.80 -8.23 -24.47
C TYR A 138 8.02 -9.14 -24.42
N ILE A 139 8.10 -10.07 -23.46
CA ILE A 139 9.17 -11.08 -23.39
C ILE A 139 9.16 -11.97 -24.64
N GLU A 140 7.99 -12.46 -25.06
CA GLU A 140 7.84 -13.27 -26.28
C GLU A 140 8.28 -12.52 -27.54
N ARG A 141 8.07 -11.21 -27.60
CA ARG A 141 8.35 -10.38 -28.78
C ARG A 141 9.78 -9.85 -28.84
N PHE A 142 10.33 -9.41 -27.71
CA PHE A 142 11.60 -8.67 -27.64
C PHE A 142 12.73 -9.46 -26.96
N GLY A 143 12.42 -10.64 -26.41
CA GLY A 143 13.34 -11.48 -25.66
C GLY A 143 13.38 -11.12 -24.17
N GLU A 144 13.61 -12.15 -23.34
CA GLU A 144 13.61 -12.05 -21.88
C GLU A 144 14.64 -11.04 -21.36
N GLU A 145 15.91 -11.17 -21.78
CA GLU A 145 17.00 -10.28 -21.32
C GLU A 145 16.74 -8.80 -21.63
N THR A 146 16.16 -8.51 -22.79
CA THR A 146 15.86 -7.13 -23.22
C THR A 146 14.80 -6.50 -22.32
N VAL A 147 13.72 -7.24 -22.06
CA VAL A 147 12.61 -6.76 -21.23
C VAL A 147 13.03 -6.68 -19.77
N GLU A 148 13.71 -7.70 -19.26
CA GLU A 148 14.20 -7.74 -17.87
C GLU A 148 15.13 -6.56 -17.57
N ARG A 149 16.13 -6.29 -18.42
CA ARG A 149 17.05 -5.16 -18.23
C ARG A 149 16.34 -3.81 -18.17
N PHE A 150 15.30 -3.62 -18.99
CA PHE A 150 14.51 -2.39 -18.94
C PHE A 150 13.63 -2.34 -17.68
N LEU A 151 13.01 -3.45 -17.32
CA LEU A 151 12.19 -3.59 -16.12
C LEU A 151 13.01 -3.38 -14.84
N ASP A 152 14.24 -3.90 -14.75
CA ASP A 152 15.19 -3.61 -13.67
C ASP A 152 15.45 -2.11 -13.52
N SER A 153 15.67 -1.44 -14.66
CA SER A 153 15.89 0.01 -14.68
C SER A 153 14.64 0.76 -14.18
N ALA A 154 13.45 0.35 -14.61
CA ALA A 154 12.18 0.92 -14.15
C ALA A 154 11.95 0.68 -12.65
N LEU A 155 12.22 -0.53 -12.15
CA LEU A 155 12.04 -0.90 -10.75
C LEU A 155 13.02 -0.17 -9.82
N SER A 156 14.23 0.17 -10.31
CA SER A 156 15.20 0.94 -9.52
C SER A 156 14.71 2.34 -9.11
N ILE A 157 13.73 2.88 -9.84
CA ILE A 157 13.11 4.19 -9.61
C ILE A 157 11.63 4.09 -9.21
N GLU A 158 11.16 2.90 -8.81
CA GLU A 158 9.73 2.63 -8.52
C GLU A 158 9.15 3.55 -7.45
N TYR A 159 9.98 4.01 -6.51
CA TYR A 159 9.57 4.89 -5.40
C TYR A 159 9.65 6.39 -5.73
N LEU A 160 10.16 6.77 -6.90
CA LEU A 160 10.30 8.17 -7.30
C LEU A 160 9.01 8.71 -7.92
N ILE A 161 7.90 8.49 -7.21
CA ILE A 161 6.55 8.95 -7.54
C ILE A 161 6.13 10.07 -6.60
N ASP A 162 5.15 10.88 -7.04
CA ASP A 162 4.54 11.88 -6.16
C ASP A 162 3.35 11.25 -5.41
N TYR A 163 3.60 10.81 -4.18
CA TYR A 163 2.60 10.18 -3.32
C TYR A 163 1.33 11.02 -3.11
N HIS A 164 1.41 12.34 -3.22
CA HIS A 164 0.26 13.23 -3.03
C HIS A 164 -0.54 13.47 -4.31
N SER A 165 0.03 13.11 -5.47
CA SER A 165 -0.56 13.44 -6.78
C SER A 165 -1.97 12.89 -6.96
N VAL A 166 -2.25 11.69 -6.41
CA VAL A 166 -3.54 11.00 -6.51
C VAL A 166 -4.66 11.68 -5.71
N TYR A 167 -4.33 12.55 -4.76
CA TYR A 167 -5.30 13.30 -3.96
C TYR A 167 -5.51 14.73 -4.46
N SER A 168 -4.79 15.14 -5.50
CA SER A 168 -4.89 16.49 -6.02
C SER A 168 -6.09 16.61 -6.98
N PRO A 169 -7.07 17.50 -6.72
CA PRO A 169 -8.31 17.59 -7.51
C PRO A 169 -8.06 17.99 -8.98
N ASN A 170 -6.93 18.66 -9.24
CA ASN A 170 -6.56 19.13 -10.58
C ASN A 170 -5.81 18.09 -11.41
N ARG A 171 -5.50 16.92 -10.83
CA ARG A 171 -4.66 15.91 -11.45
C ARG A 171 -5.45 14.62 -11.66
N LYS A 172 -6.20 14.55 -12.76
CA LYS A 172 -6.86 13.30 -13.14
C LYS A 172 -5.79 12.23 -13.37
N ARG A 173 -5.98 11.04 -12.79
CA ARG A 173 -5.18 9.86 -13.09
C ARG A 173 -5.29 9.59 -14.58
N LYS A 174 -4.23 9.83 -15.34
CA LYS A 174 -4.17 9.41 -16.74
C LYS A 174 -4.07 7.90 -16.74
N GLU A 175 -5.05 7.23 -17.33
CA GLU A 175 -4.89 5.82 -17.70
C GLU A 175 -4.04 5.77 -18.96
N TYR A 176 -2.94 5.04 -18.87
CA TYR A 176 -2.03 4.84 -19.98
C TYR A 176 -2.44 3.57 -20.73
N HIS A 177 -3.09 3.74 -21.87
CA HIS A 177 -3.37 2.65 -22.80
C HIS A 177 -2.45 2.83 -24.01
N PHE A 178 -1.30 2.17 -23.98
CA PHE A 178 -0.43 2.09 -25.15
C PHE A 178 -0.95 0.94 -26.01
N ALA A 179 -1.74 1.27 -27.04
CA ALA A 179 -2.19 0.26 -27.99
C ALA A 179 -0.98 -0.34 -28.74
N ASP A 180 -0.92 -1.67 -28.80
CA ASP A 180 -0.04 -2.38 -29.74
C ASP A 180 -0.57 -2.13 -31.15
N GLY A 181 -0.22 -0.99 -31.76
CA GLY A 181 -0.56 -0.71 -33.16
C GLY A 181 -0.96 0.71 -33.53
N GLU A 182 -0.52 1.75 -32.81
CA GLU A 182 -0.49 3.07 -33.46
C GLU A 182 0.61 3.08 -34.52
N ASP A 183 0.19 2.71 -35.73
CA ASP A 183 0.87 2.92 -36.99
C ASP A 183 1.40 4.38 -37.03
N PRO A 184 2.70 4.62 -37.29
CA PRO A 184 3.27 5.97 -37.42
C PRO A 184 2.55 6.86 -38.47
N ASN A 185 1.62 6.30 -39.24
CA ASN A 185 0.80 6.98 -40.24
C ASN A 185 -0.16 8.08 -39.73
N HIS A 186 -0.42 8.23 -38.42
CA HIS A 186 -1.26 9.35 -37.95
C HIS A 186 -0.56 10.72 -38.07
N ALA A 187 0.77 10.75 -38.02
CA ALA A 187 1.54 11.98 -38.23
C ALA A 187 1.48 12.47 -39.69
N GLU A 188 1.33 11.56 -40.66
CA GLU A 188 1.30 11.90 -42.09
C GLU A 188 0.05 12.69 -42.51
N GLN A 189 -1.05 12.64 -41.75
CA GLN A 189 -2.29 13.32 -42.13
C GLN A 189 -2.28 14.84 -41.85
N TYR A 190 -1.50 15.29 -40.86
CA TYR A 190 -1.50 16.71 -40.44
C TYR A 190 -0.55 17.61 -41.23
N HIS A 191 0.34 17.03 -42.06
CA HIS A 191 1.33 17.76 -42.85
C HIS A 191 1.03 17.80 -44.35
N ARG A 192 -0.15 17.32 -44.77
CA ARG A 192 -0.61 17.39 -46.16
C ARG A 192 -1.24 18.75 -46.45
N LEU A 193 -0.79 19.39 -47.52
CA LEU A 193 -1.43 20.60 -48.02
C LEU A 193 -2.81 20.24 -48.59
N LYS A 194 -3.82 21.07 -48.30
CA LYS A 194 -5.20 20.85 -48.74
C LYS A 194 -5.27 20.89 -50.28
N SER A 195 -5.56 19.77 -50.91
CA SER A 195 -5.56 19.59 -52.37
C SER A 195 -6.84 18.91 -52.85
N LYS A 196 -7.15 19.00 -54.15
CA LYS A 196 -8.16 18.14 -54.79
C LYS A 196 -7.53 16.78 -55.11
N GLU A 197 -8.31 15.70 -55.06
CA GLU A 197 -7.86 14.30 -55.17
C GLU A 197 -6.92 14.01 -56.37
N TYR A 198 -7.14 14.68 -57.50
CA TYR A 198 -6.29 14.54 -58.70
C TYR A 198 -4.98 15.35 -58.66
N MET A 199 -4.86 16.36 -57.80
CA MET A 199 -3.64 17.17 -57.63
C MET A 199 -2.82 16.74 -56.41
N ASP A 200 -3.36 15.90 -55.54
CA ASP A 200 -2.71 15.55 -54.27
C ASP A 200 -1.32 14.93 -54.49
N ARG A 201 -1.19 14.10 -55.52
CA ARG A 201 0.08 13.44 -55.87
C ARG A 201 1.18 14.39 -56.37
N PHE A 202 0.82 15.58 -56.86
CA PHE A 202 1.75 16.61 -57.33
C PHE A 202 2.00 17.69 -56.27
N ILE A 203 1.00 17.97 -55.43
CA ILE A 203 1.06 18.97 -54.36
C ILE A 203 1.74 18.43 -53.11
N ASN A 204 1.56 17.13 -52.81
CA ASN A 204 2.17 16.42 -51.69
C ASN A 204 3.03 15.25 -52.18
N PRO A 205 4.19 15.50 -52.82
CA PRO A 205 5.13 14.44 -53.14
C PRO A 205 5.62 13.72 -51.87
N PRO A 206 5.93 12.41 -51.92
CA PRO A 206 6.35 11.63 -50.75
C PRO A 206 7.56 12.22 -50.00
N ASP A 207 8.50 12.80 -50.75
CA ASP A 207 9.71 13.40 -50.17
C ASP A 207 9.41 14.73 -49.45
N TYR A 208 8.44 15.50 -49.95
CA TYR A 208 8.01 16.75 -49.32
C TYR A 208 7.27 16.50 -48.00
N ILE A 209 6.41 15.47 -47.94
CA ILE A 209 5.73 15.07 -46.69
C ILE A 209 6.77 14.66 -45.64
N LYS A 210 7.75 13.82 -46.03
CA LYS A 210 8.81 13.35 -45.13
C LYS A 210 9.66 14.51 -44.59
N GLU A 211 10.01 15.47 -45.44
CA GLU A 211 10.80 16.63 -45.03
C GLU A 211 10.01 17.59 -44.11
N GLN A 212 8.71 17.78 -44.36
CA GLN A 212 7.82 18.56 -43.50
C GLN A 212 7.61 17.93 -42.13
N VAL A 213 7.38 16.60 -42.08
CA VAL A 213 7.29 15.85 -40.81
C VAL A 213 8.58 16.03 -40.01
N LYS A 214 9.74 15.83 -40.65
CA LYS A 214 11.05 15.93 -39.99
C LYS A 214 11.34 17.34 -39.48
N ARG A 215 10.96 18.37 -40.25
CA ARG A 215 11.14 19.78 -39.86
C ARG A 215 10.18 20.19 -38.75
N ALA A 216 8.93 19.72 -38.78
CA ALA A 216 7.96 19.95 -37.72
C ALA A 216 8.39 19.27 -36.41
N GLU A 217 8.91 18.05 -36.48
CA GLU A 217 9.50 17.34 -35.34
C GLU A 217 10.69 18.10 -34.74
N GLU A 218 11.61 18.59 -35.59
CA GLU A 218 12.77 19.38 -35.14
C GLU A 218 12.37 20.73 -34.54
N GLU A 219 11.37 21.42 -35.11
CA GLU A 219 10.85 22.69 -34.57
C GLU A 219 10.08 22.50 -33.27
N ALA A 220 9.28 21.43 -33.16
CA ALA A 220 8.61 21.05 -31.91
C ALA A 220 9.63 20.72 -30.81
N ARG A 221 10.71 20.02 -31.17
CA ARG A 221 11.80 19.67 -30.25
C ARG A 221 12.60 20.89 -29.79
N LYS A 222 12.77 21.90 -30.64
CA LYS A 222 13.46 23.18 -30.30
C LYS A 222 12.60 24.15 -29.46
N LYS A 223 11.27 24.06 -29.54
CA LYS A 223 10.34 24.98 -28.82
C LYS A 223 9.95 24.54 -27.42
N ARG A 224 10.20 23.29 -27.03
CA ARG A 224 9.88 22.81 -25.67
C ARG A 224 10.90 23.32 -24.65
N LYS A 225 10.48 24.22 -23.74
CA LYS A 225 11.12 24.31 -22.42
C LYS A 225 10.86 22.98 -21.74
N PHE A 226 11.91 22.21 -21.49
CA PHE A 226 11.80 20.82 -21.05
C PHE A 226 12.06 20.72 -19.54
N PRO A 227 11.08 20.27 -18.73
CA PRO A 227 9.63 20.21 -18.96
C PRO A 227 8.93 21.59 -18.88
N GLU A 228 7.69 21.69 -19.39
CA GLU A 228 6.89 22.92 -19.31
C GLU A 228 6.59 23.34 -17.87
N ARG A 229 6.49 22.36 -16.96
CA ARG A 229 6.32 22.55 -15.52
C ARG A 229 7.20 21.54 -14.76
N PRO A 230 7.77 21.91 -13.61
CA PRO A 230 8.48 20.96 -12.75
C PRO A 230 7.59 19.78 -12.37
N GLU A 231 8.10 18.57 -12.58
CA GLU A 231 7.39 17.33 -12.29
C GLU A 231 8.08 16.61 -11.13
N ARG A 232 7.30 16.19 -10.11
CA ARG A 232 7.83 15.40 -8.98
C ARG A 232 7.78 13.91 -9.23
N ASP A 233 6.80 13.45 -10.01
CA ASP A 233 6.64 12.04 -10.36
C ASP A 233 7.56 11.71 -11.55
N ILE A 234 8.69 11.09 -11.24
CA ILE A 234 9.73 10.80 -12.24
C ILE A 234 9.25 9.74 -13.23
N LEU A 235 8.49 8.74 -12.78
CA LEU A 235 7.91 7.74 -13.69
C LEU A 235 6.93 8.40 -14.67
N HIS A 236 6.04 9.27 -14.19
CA HIS A 236 5.13 10.05 -15.03
C HIS A 236 5.89 10.91 -16.05
N PHE A 237 6.92 11.61 -15.58
CA PHE A 237 7.77 12.43 -16.42
C PHE A 237 8.41 11.61 -17.54
N LEU A 238 8.99 10.45 -17.22
CA LEU A 238 9.59 9.57 -18.23
C LEU A 238 8.55 9.04 -19.22
N ILE A 239 7.36 8.66 -18.77
CA ILE A 239 6.29 8.16 -19.65
C ILE A 239 5.89 9.19 -20.71
N GLU A 240 5.75 10.47 -20.32
CA GLU A 240 5.29 11.54 -21.21
C GLU A 240 6.43 12.07 -22.10
N GLU A 241 7.60 12.27 -21.51
CA GLU A 241 8.65 13.11 -22.09
C GLU A 241 9.83 12.33 -22.69
N SER A 242 10.01 11.05 -22.34
CA SER A 242 11.13 10.27 -22.86
C SER A 242 10.88 9.76 -24.29
N ALA A 243 11.95 9.68 -25.07
CA ALA A 243 11.94 9.12 -26.42
C ALA A 243 12.17 7.61 -26.38
N ILE A 244 11.26 6.87 -25.75
CA ILE A 244 11.29 5.41 -25.63
C ILE A 244 10.14 4.76 -26.41
N GLU A 245 10.30 3.47 -26.70
CA GLU A 245 9.32 2.68 -27.44
C GLU A 245 8.03 2.46 -26.63
N ASN A 246 6.91 2.21 -27.31
CA ASN A 246 5.59 2.09 -26.65
C ASN A 246 5.56 0.99 -25.58
N TRP A 247 6.23 -0.16 -25.80
CA TRP A 247 6.30 -1.23 -24.80
C TRP A 247 7.11 -0.82 -23.56
N GLN A 248 8.13 0.03 -23.73
CA GLN A 248 8.93 0.58 -22.63
C GLN A 248 8.12 1.60 -21.83
N ARG A 249 7.35 2.47 -22.50
CA ARG A 249 6.40 3.36 -21.84
C ARG A 249 5.38 2.57 -21.03
N ASP A 250 4.93 1.45 -21.59
CA ASP A 250 3.96 0.62 -20.93
C ASP A 250 4.50 -0.05 -19.66
N ILE A 251 5.74 -0.57 -19.71
CA ILE A 251 6.41 -1.10 -18.52
C ILE A 251 6.52 -0.02 -17.43
N LEU A 252 6.90 1.21 -17.78
CA LEU A 252 6.94 2.31 -16.81
C LEU A 252 5.55 2.61 -16.23
N ALA A 253 4.49 2.56 -17.04
CA ALA A 253 3.13 2.76 -16.58
C ALA A 253 2.67 1.65 -15.64
N ILE A 254 2.99 0.39 -15.94
CA ILE A 254 2.75 -0.77 -15.07
C ILE A 254 3.45 -0.56 -13.72
N VAL A 255 4.77 -0.31 -13.73
CA VAL A 255 5.55 -0.09 -12.49
C VAL A 255 4.96 1.07 -11.68
N ARG A 256 4.62 2.19 -12.35
CA ARG A 256 4.01 3.35 -11.69
C ARG A 256 2.68 3.00 -11.05
N GLU A 257 1.80 2.28 -11.74
CA GLU A 257 0.50 1.86 -11.20
C GLU A 257 0.65 0.96 -9.98
N GLU A 258 1.57 0.01 -10.02
CA GLU A 258 1.87 -0.85 -8.88
C GLU A 258 2.48 -0.08 -7.70
N SER A 259 3.39 0.85 -7.95
CA SER A 259 3.96 1.72 -6.90
C SER A 259 2.88 2.54 -6.19
N TYR A 260 1.92 3.09 -6.92
CA TYR A 260 0.79 3.80 -6.31
C TYR A 260 -0.14 2.88 -5.52
N TYR A 261 -0.25 1.61 -5.90
CA TYR A 261 -1.03 0.64 -5.12
C TYR A 261 -0.38 0.30 -3.77
N PHE A 262 0.94 0.17 -3.72
CA PHE A 262 1.68 -0.17 -2.48
C PHE A 262 2.05 1.05 -1.61
N ALA A 263 2.02 2.25 -2.17
CA ALA A 263 2.41 3.47 -1.45
C ALA A 263 1.64 3.68 -0.13
N PRO A 264 0.31 3.51 -0.05
CA PRO A 264 -0.42 3.69 1.20
C PRO A 264 0.04 2.74 2.31
N GLN A 265 0.32 1.47 2.00
CA GLN A 265 0.82 0.50 2.98
C GLN A 265 2.17 0.95 3.58
N ALA A 266 3.04 1.56 2.78
CA ALA A 266 4.31 2.09 3.25
C ALA A 266 4.14 3.38 4.07
N LEU A 267 3.20 4.25 3.68
CA LEU A 267 2.95 5.54 4.33
C LEU A 267 2.16 5.44 5.65
N THR A 268 1.48 4.31 5.89
CA THR A 268 0.64 4.10 7.07
C THR A 268 1.01 2.83 7.82
N LYS A 269 2.25 2.34 7.72
CA LYS A 269 2.65 1.06 8.31
C LYS A 269 2.46 1.05 9.83
N ILE A 270 2.96 2.06 10.55
CA ILE A 270 2.84 2.17 12.02
C ILE A 270 1.38 2.29 12.43
N MET A 271 0.62 3.13 11.75
CA MET A 271 -0.81 3.30 12.02
C MET A 271 -1.61 2.02 11.76
N ASN A 272 -1.38 1.36 10.64
CA ASN A 272 -2.16 0.19 10.24
C ASN A 272 -1.87 -1.00 11.16
N GLU A 273 -0.59 -1.30 11.42
CA GLU A 273 -0.21 -2.33 12.40
C GLU A 273 -0.71 -1.97 13.80
N GLY A 274 -0.56 -0.72 14.21
CA GLY A 274 -1.04 -0.22 15.49
C GLY A 274 -2.55 -0.34 15.67
N TRP A 275 -3.34 -0.02 14.64
CA TRP A 275 -4.80 -0.11 14.66
C TRP A 275 -5.25 -1.57 14.74
N ALA A 276 -4.68 -2.43 13.89
CA ALA A 276 -4.96 -3.86 13.93
C ALA A 276 -4.56 -4.48 15.27
N SER A 277 -3.46 -4.05 15.86
CA SER A 277 -3.02 -4.49 17.18
C SER A 277 -3.84 -3.92 18.33
N PHE A 278 -4.33 -2.69 18.23
CA PHE A 278 -5.25 -2.14 19.21
C PHE A 278 -6.53 -2.98 19.28
N TRP A 279 -7.11 -3.25 18.11
CA TRP A 279 -8.36 -3.98 18.04
C TRP A 279 -8.22 -5.47 18.30
N HIS A 280 -7.19 -6.15 17.79
CA HIS A 280 -7.04 -7.57 18.10
C HIS A 280 -6.90 -7.80 19.61
N SER A 281 -6.29 -6.87 20.34
CA SER A 281 -6.00 -7.03 21.75
C SER A 281 -7.30 -6.87 22.55
N ARG A 282 -8.10 -5.89 22.17
CA ARG A 282 -9.42 -5.63 22.76
C ARG A 282 -10.45 -6.72 22.42
N MET A 283 -10.43 -7.24 21.20
CA MET A 283 -11.32 -8.33 20.79
C MET A 283 -10.98 -9.64 21.49
N MET A 284 -9.69 -9.98 21.54
CA MET A 284 -9.21 -11.19 22.19
C MET A 284 -9.51 -11.15 23.69
N THR A 285 -9.10 -10.09 24.40
CA THR A 285 -9.30 -9.97 25.85
C THR A 285 -10.74 -9.69 26.28
N GLY A 286 -11.57 -9.13 25.39
CA GLY A 286 -12.95 -8.78 25.71
C GLY A 286 -13.96 -9.92 25.54
N LYS A 287 -13.83 -10.73 24.48
CA LYS A 287 -14.83 -11.77 24.18
C LYS A 287 -14.28 -13.04 23.52
N CYS A 288 -13.22 -12.93 22.72
CA CYS A 288 -12.86 -14.03 21.80
C CYS A 288 -11.96 -15.12 22.44
N LEU A 289 -11.29 -14.80 23.54
CA LEU A 289 -10.48 -15.75 24.31
C LEU A 289 -11.30 -16.52 25.34
N ASN A 290 -11.01 -17.80 25.45
CA ASN A 290 -11.35 -18.58 26.62
C ASN A 290 -10.34 -18.29 27.75
N PRO A 291 -10.72 -18.39 29.03
CA PRO A 291 -9.79 -18.17 30.14
C PRO A 291 -8.54 -19.06 30.09
N SER A 292 -8.65 -20.28 29.55
CA SER A 292 -7.52 -21.20 29.38
C SER A 292 -6.51 -20.78 28.30
N GLU A 293 -6.89 -19.87 27.40
CA GLU A 293 -6.09 -19.44 26.23
C GLU A 293 -5.28 -18.17 26.52
N ILE A 294 -5.43 -17.56 27.71
CA ILE A 294 -4.88 -16.24 28.02
C ILE A 294 -3.35 -16.19 28.04
N VAL A 295 -2.71 -17.26 28.53
CA VAL A 295 -1.24 -17.33 28.62
C VAL A 295 -0.64 -17.48 27.23
N ASP A 296 -1.18 -18.39 26.42
CA ASP A 296 -0.75 -18.61 25.03
C ASP A 296 -0.90 -17.32 24.20
N TYR A 297 -2.03 -16.62 24.36
CA TYR A 297 -2.24 -15.32 23.72
C TYR A 297 -1.22 -14.27 24.19
N ALA A 298 -1.00 -14.15 25.50
CA ALA A 298 -0.11 -13.13 26.06
C ALA A 298 1.35 -13.36 25.61
N ASP A 299 1.81 -14.61 25.60
CA ASP A 299 3.14 -14.98 25.12
C ASP A 299 3.33 -14.56 23.67
N HIS A 300 2.41 -14.99 22.78
CA HIS A 300 2.50 -14.69 21.36
C HIS A 300 2.33 -13.19 21.03
N HIS A 301 1.36 -12.50 21.65
CA HIS A 301 1.19 -11.06 21.48
C HIS A 301 2.43 -10.29 21.94
N SER A 302 3.01 -10.67 23.07
CA SER A 302 4.23 -10.03 23.58
C SER A 302 5.43 -10.24 22.64
N GLY A 303 5.52 -11.43 22.01
CA GLY A 303 6.53 -11.73 20.99
C GLY A 303 6.45 -10.82 19.78
N THR A 304 5.24 -10.57 19.25
CA THR A 304 5.01 -9.61 18.15
C THR A 304 5.32 -8.16 18.56
N MET A 305 5.04 -7.81 19.82
CA MET A 305 5.29 -6.48 20.38
C MET A 305 6.74 -6.27 20.84
N GLY A 306 7.58 -7.31 20.79
CA GLY A 306 8.97 -7.27 21.19
C GLY A 306 9.75 -6.25 20.37
N THR A 307 10.44 -5.32 21.03
CA THR A 307 11.27 -4.31 20.37
C THR A 307 12.72 -4.56 20.69
N ARG A 308 13.57 -4.74 19.67
CA ARG A 308 15.02 -4.86 19.86
C ARG A 308 15.62 -3.46 20.06
N PRO A 309 16.64 -3.30 20.94
CA PRO A 309 17.32 -2.02 21.10
C PRO A 309 17.82 -1.47 19.76
N GLY A 310 17.57 -0.18 19.49
CA GLY A 310 17.97 0.49 18.25
C GLY A 310 17.05 0.24 17.04
N SER A 311 15.95 -0.51 17.21
CA SER A 311 14.95 -0.73 16.15
C SER A 311 13.59 -0.16 16.56
N ILE A 312 12.82 0.31 15.57
CA ILE A 312 11.42 0.70 15.76
C ILE A 312 10.56 -0.51 15.41
N ASN A 313 9.67 -0.90 16.33
CA ASN A 313 8.63 -1.89 16.05
C ASN A 313 7.30 -1.16 15.76
N PRO A 314 6.79 -1.19 14.51
CA PRO A 314 5.55 -0.52 14.12
C PRO A 314 4.33 -0.95 14.95
N TYR A 315 4.22 -2.25 15.27
CA TYR A 315 3.14 -2.81 16.07
C TYR A 315 3.13 -2.18 17.47
N LYS A 316 4.29 -2.18 18.13
CA LYS A 316 4.45 -1.65 19.49
C LYS A 316 4.25 -0.14 19.54
N LEU A 317 4.84 0.60 18.60
CA LEU A 317 4.69 2.06 18.58
C LEU A 317 3.25 2.46 18.29
N GLY A 318 2.64 1.88 17.26
CA GLY A 318 1.28 2.21 16.84
C GLY A 318 0.23 1.90 17.90
N ILE A 319 0.27 0.71 18.53
CA ILE A 319 -0.72 0.35 19.56
C ILE A 319 -0.63 1.28 20.78
N GLU A 320 0.58 1.64 21.22
CA GLU A 320 0.77 2.52 22.37
C GLU A 320 0.31 3.94 22.07
N ILE A 321 0.53 4.44 20.85
CA ILE A 321 0.00 5.75 20.45
C ILE A 321 -1.53 5.72 20.46
N PHE A 322 -2.19 4.69 19.89
CA PHE A 322 -3.66 4.61 19.93
C PHE A 322 -4.23 4.52 21.35
N ARG A 323 -3.58 3.75 22.23
CA ARG A 323 -3.96 3.69 23.66
C ARG A 323 -3.80 5.04 24.35
N ASP A 324 -2.71 5.75 24.07
CA ASP A 324 -2.46 7.08 24.64
C ASP A 324 -3.47 8.12 24.11
N ILE A 325 -3.85 8.06 22.83
CA ILE A 325 -4.92 8.91 22.27
C ILE A 325 -6.25 8.62 22.96
N GLU A 326 -6.65 7.35 23.09
CA GLU A 326 -7.89 6.97 23.77
C GLU A 326 -7.90 7.49 25.22
N GLU A 327 -6.82 7.26 25.97
CA GLU A 327 -6.70 7.70 27.36
C GLU A 327 -6.77 9.23 27.49
N ARG A 328 -6.00 9.96 26.67
CA ARG A 328 -5.97 11.43 26.71
C ARG A 328 -7.34 12.04 26.43
N TRP A 329 -8.03 11.56 25.41
CA TRP A 329 -9.35 12.08 25.08
C TRP A 329 -10.44 11.67 26.06
N ASN A 330 -10.33 10.48 26.67
CA ASN A 330 -11.23 10.09 27.76
C ASN A 330 -11.08 11.00 28.99
N ARG A 331 -9.84 11.36 29.34
CA ARG A 331 -9.52 12.17 30.53
C ARG A 331 -9.52 13.68 30.28
N GLY A 332 -9.71 14.13 29.04
CA GLY A 332 -9.62 15.56 28.69
C GLY A 332 -8.20 16.14 28.79
N ARG A 333 -7.17 15.33 28.55
CA ARG A 333 -5.74 15.72 28.58
C ARG A 333 -5.28 16.25 27.23
N PHE A 334 -5.94 17.30 26.75
CA PHE A 334 -5.64 17.95 25.48
C PHE A 334 -6.05 19.43 25.53
N GLY A 335 -5.47 20.25 24.64
CA GLY A 335 -5.80 21.66 24.51
C GLY A 335 -5.07 22.58 25.50
N PRO A 336 -5.29 23.90 25.39
CA PRO A 336 -4.48 24.91 26.09
C PRO A 336 -4.50 24.75 27.61
N GLU A 337 -5.67 24.47 28.20
CA GLU A 337 -5.82 24.34 29.65
C GLU A 337 -4.95 23.21 30.24
N TYR A 338 -4.78 22.12 29.50
CA TYR A 338 -3.93 21.01 29.89
C TYR A 338 -2.46 21.32 29.59
N GLU A 339 -2.15 21.81 28.40
CA GLU A 339 -0.77 22.06 27.94
C GLU A 339 -0.06 23.12 28.81
N GLU A 340 -0.74 24.22 29.11
CA GLU A 340 -0.24 25.35 29.91
C GLU A 340 -0.24 25.08 31.43
N CYS A 341 -0.72 23.91 31.88
CA CYS A 341 -0.71 23.59 33.31
C CYS A 341 0.71 23.26 33.81
N ASP A 342 1.36 24.21 34.49
CA ASP A 342 2.72 24.01 35.05
C ASP A 342 2.76 23.11 36.31
N ASN A 343 1.60 22.86 36.93
CA ASN A 343 1.53 22.02 38.12
C ASN A 343 1.51 20.53 37.73
N SER A 344 2.62 19.83 37.98
CA SER A 344 2.79 18.41 37.69
C SER A 344 1.80 17.50 38.43
N ALA A 345 1.45 17.82 39.68
CA ALA A 345 0.47 17.04 40.45
C ALA A 345 -0.93 17.17 39.84
N LYS A 346 -1.32 18.38 39.42
CA LYS A 346 -2.60 18.64 38.75
C LYS A 346 -2.68 17.96 37.39
N LYS A 347 -1.59 17.98 36.61
CA LYS A 347 -1.49 17.24 35.33
C LYS A 347 -1.65 15.73 35.53
N ALA A 348 -1.01 15.16 36.56
CA ALA A 348 -1.07 13.72 36.84
C ALA A 348 -2.49 13.25 37.21
N SER A 349 -3.22 14.03 38.01
CA SER A 349 -4.60 13.74 38.40
C SER A 349 -5.66 14.30 37.44
N TRP A 350 -5.26 14.75 36.25
CA TRP A 350 -6.18 15.36 35.30
C TRP A 350 -7.15 14.32 34.74
N ASP A 351 -8.43 14.52 35.03
CA ASP A 351 -9.54 13.71 34.53
C ASP A 351 -10.82 14.56 34.52
N MET A 352 -11.27 14.89 33.31
CA MET A 352 -12.56 15.56 33.06
C MET A 352 -13.67 14.57 32.70
N SER A 353 -13.36 13.28 32.62
CA SER A 353 -14.28 12.18 32.31
C SER A 353 -15.13 12.43 31.05
N LEU A 354 -14.49 12.95 29.99
CA LEU A 354 -15.17 13.29 28.74
C LEU A 354 -15.62 12.05 27.94
N GLY A 355 -14.91 10.93 28.07
CA GLY A 355 -15.27 9.68 27.39
C GLY A 355 -15.15 9.73 25.85
N GLN A 356 -14.41 10.69 25.30
CA GLN A 356 -14.31 10.94 23.86
C GLN A 356 -13.19 10.15 23.15
N GLY A 357 -12.53 9.22 23.84
CA GLY A 357 -11.37 8.49 23.34
C GLY A 357 -11.65 7.70 22.07
N PHE A 358 -12.80 7.03 22.01
CA PHE A 358 -13.20 6.25 20.84
C PHE A 358 -13.41 7.13 19.61
N ASP A 359 -14.23 8.16 19.73
CA ASP A 359 -14.51 9.09 18.61
C ASP A 359 -13.21 9.65 18.05
N LYS A 360 -12.24 9.95 18.93
CA LYS A 360 -10.94 10.44 18.50
C LYS A 360 -10.13 9.40 17.72
N ILE A 361 -9.97 8.18 18.22
CA ILE A 361 -9.16 7.17 17.50
C ILE A 361 -9.77 6.82 16.13
N PHE A 362 -11.10 6.80 16.01
CA PHE A 362 -11.79 6.59 14.74
C PHE A 362 -11.60 7.77 13.77
N GLN A 363 -11.57 9.01 14.28
CA GLN A 363 -11.19 10.18 13.49
C GLN A 363 -9.74 10.08 13.00
N VAL A 364 -8.82 9.72 13.89
CA VAL A 364 -7.38 9.61 13.59
C VAL A 364 -7.14 8.56 12.51
N ARG A 365 -7.72 7.36 12.67
CA ARG A 365 -7.70 6.29 11.66
C ARG A 365 -8.11 6.78 10.27
N LYS A 366 -9.10 7.67 10.19
CA LYS A 366 -9.68 8.09 8.90
C LYS A 366 -8.74 8.99 8.09
N ILE A 367 -7.97 9.86 8.73
CA ILE A 367 -7.35 11.02 8.04
C ILE A 367 -5.83 10.89 7.96
N TYR A 368 -5.20 10.35 9.01
CA TYR A 368 -3.77 10.43 9.20
C TYR A 368 -2.99 9.38 8.37
N ASN A 369 -1.73 9.71 8.10
CA ASN A 369 -0.67 8.77 7.74
C ASN A 369 0.40 8.73 8.85
N ASP A 370 1.41 7.88 8.74
CA ASP A 370 2.43 7.72 9.78
C ASP A 370 3.16 9.03 10.10
N ILE A 371 3.46 9.87 9.10
CA ILE A 371 4.16 11.14 9.30
C ILE A 371 3.35 12.05 10.22
N THR A 372 2.10 12.35 9.82
CA THR A 372 1.20 13.22 10.58
C THR A 372 0.78 12.60 11.91
N PHE A 373 0.66 11.27 11.97
CA PHE A 373 0.29 10.54 13.18
C PHE A 373 1.39 10.62 14.24
N ILE A 374 2.64 10.44 13.84
CA ILE A 374 3.77 10.57 14.74
C ILE A 374 3.94 12.03 15.19
N ASP A 375 3.86 12.98 14.24
CA ASP A 375 4.01 14.41 14.53
C ASP A 375 2.98 14.92 15.56
N ASP A 376 1.70 14.59 15.37
CA ASP A 376 0.63 15.08 16.25
C ASP A 376 0.54 14.35 17.59
N PHE A 377 0.88 13.05 17.65
CA PHE A 377 0.56 12.22 18.82
C PHE A 377 1.76 11.70 19.60
N MET A 378 2.97 11.72 19.04
CA MET A 378 4.19 11.33 19.75
C MET A 378 4.72 12.48 20.61
N THR A 379 3.93 12.87 21.61
CA THR A 379 4.22 13.97 22.54
C THR A 379 5.47 13.71 23.39
N LYS A 380 6.01 14.75 24.01
CA LYS A 380 7.15 14.62 24.93
C LYS A 380 6.82 13.68 26.09
N GLU A 381 5.64 13.82 26.69
CA GLU A 381 5.16 12.98 27.79
C GLU A 381 5.04 11.51 27.36
N PHE A 382 4.58 11.25 26.14
CA PHE A 382 4.56 9.90 25.56
C PHE A 382 5.99 9.35 25.43
N CYS A 383 6.90 10.12 24.86
CA CYS A 383 8.29 9.71 24.65
C CYS A 383 9.02 9.39 25.95
N GLU A 384 8.81 10.20 27.00
CA GLU A 384 9.38 9.97 28.34
C GLU A 384 8.80 8.73 28.99
N ARG A 385 7.48 8.54 28.94
CA ARG A 385 6.79 7.37 29.51
C ARG A 385 7.25 6.06 28.89
N HIS A 386 7.45 6.06 27.58
CA HIS A 386 7.89 4.89 26.81
C HIS A 386 9.41 4.77 26.67
N LYS A 387 10.19 5.71 27.24
CA LYS A 387 11.65 5.74 27.20
C LYS A 387 12.21 5.62 25.78
N LEU A 388 11.62 6.37 24.84
CA LEU A 388 11.97 6.28 23.42
C LEU A 388 13.32 6.94 23.08
N PHE A 389 13.77 7.88 23.90
CA PHE A 389 15.03 8.60 23.71
C PHE A 389 15.95 8.41 24.90
N VAL A 390 17.26 8.31 24.61
CA VAL A 390 18.32 8.43 25.60
C VAL A 390 18.74 9.89 25.60
N TYR A 391 18.53 10.57 26.72
CA TYR A 391 18.87 11.99 26.90
C TYR A 391 20.25 12.16 27.54
#